data_AF-A0AA35ZJJ7-F1
#
_entry.id   AF-A0AA35ZJJ7-F1
#
_cell.length_a   1.000
_cell.length_b   1.000
_cell.length_c   1.000
_cell.angle_alpha   90.00
_cell.angle_beta   90.00
_cell.angle_gamma   90.00
#
_symmetry.space_group_name_H-M   'P 1'
#
loop_
_entity.id
_entity.type
_entity.pdbx_description
1 polymer ?
#
loop_
_entity_poly.entity_id
_entity_poly.type
_entity_poly.pdbx_seq_one_letter_code
_entity_poly.pdbx_strand_id
1 'polypeptide(L)'
;MIRDQDKEYYENKAAMKKKEKLWKTKEWLLIRDLRDALKIIDQLRTEKESLEEQKNEEIRKIKAQLQKRKEAETQFSSKEFLPPGSPQIAKPFMEAEVYYSGNSTTTPKVKKVTNQLYNAKVEFEIPNCPMFGTTVVIDTGASTCCINKKVIPEEAMEPLNHYVFFNGLNSRQQATSNEAVRAMRNLQEIIQCKAQI
;
A
#
# COMPACT_ATOMS: atom_id res chain seq x y z
N MET A 1 -19.35 -68.62 43.38
CA MET A 1 -19.06 -67.49 44.29
C MET A 1 -17.57 -67.24 44.49
N ILE A 2 -16.77 -68.10 45.14
CA ILE A 2 -15.33 -67.80 45.35
C ILE A 2 -14.53 -67.71 44.03
N ARG A 3 -14.78 -68.62 43.08
CA ARG A 3 -14.09 -68.63 41.77
C ARG A 3 -14.39 -67.40 40.90
N ASP A 4 -15.52 -66.74 41.13
CA ASP A 4 -15.95 -65.59 40.33
C ASP A 4 -15.24 -64.31 40.78
N GLN A 5 -14.97 -64.19 42.08
CA GLN A 5 -14.22 -63.06 42.66
C GLN A 5 -12.73 -63.07 42.29
N ASP A 6 -12.11 -64.26 42.26
CA ASP A 6 -10.71 -64.39 41.84
C ASP A 6 -10.54 -63.98 40.37
N LYS A 7 -11.46 -64.41 39.50
CA LYS A 7 -11.45 -64.05 38.08
C LYS A 7 -11.58 -62.54 37.88
N GLU A 8 -12.53 -61.91 38.57
CA GLU A 8 -12.76 -60.46 38.52
C GLU A 8 -11.51 -59.68 38.99
N TYR A 9 -10.83 -60.13 40.05
CA TYR A 9 -9.60 -59.50 40.54
C TYR A 9 -8.47 -59.52 39.49
N TYR A 10 -8.22 -60.65 38.84
CA TYR A 10 -7.17 -60.75 37.81
C TYR A 10 -7.51 -59.96 36.55
N GLU A 11 -8.77 -59.92 36.13
CA GLU A 11 -9.24 -59.12 35.00
C GLU A 11 -9.06 -57.61 35.27
N ASN A 12 -9.46 -57.14 36.46
CA ASN A 12 -9.26 -55.75 36.88
C ASN A 12 -7.76 -55.38 36.96
N LYS A 13 -6.92 -56.28 37.48
CA LYS A 13 -5.45 -56.08 37.51
C LYS A 13 -4.85 -55.98 36.11
N ALA A 14 -5.32 -56.80 35.16
CA ALA A 14 -4.89 -56.73 33.77
C ALA A 14 -5.36 -55.43 33.08
N ALA A 15 -6.59 -54.99 33.35
CA ALA A 15 -7.12 -53.73 32.84
C ALA A 15 -6.33 -52.52 33.36
N MET A 16 -5.98 -52.50 34.65
CA MET A 16 -5.14 -51.45 35.25
C MET A 16 -3.75 -51.37 34.60
N LYS A 17 -3.08 -52.51 34.39
CA LYS A 17 -1.80 -52.56 33.69
C LYS A 17 -1.88 -52.05 32.24
N LYS A 18 -2.97 -52.35 31.53
CA LYS A 18 -3.19 -51.84 30.16
C LYS A 18 -3.37 -50.32 30.16
N LYS A 19 -4.15 -49.78 31.10
CA LYS A 19 -4.35 -48.33 31.27
C LYS A 19 -3.04 -47.61 31.58
N GLU A 20 -2.22 -48.16 32.47
CA GLU A 20 -0.92 -47.58 32.83
C GLU A 20 0.03 -47.54 31.62
N LYS A 21 0.12 -48.62 30.84
CA LYS A 21 0.93 -48.64 29.60
C LYS A 21 0.45 -47.59 28.61
N LEU A 22 -0.87 -47.50 28.40
CA LEU A 22 -1.45 -46.51 27.50
C LEU A 22 -1.15 -45.07 27.95
N TRP A 23 -1.23 -44.80 29.26
CA TRP A 23 -0.91 -43.50 29.82
C TRP A 23 0.56 -43.14 29.58
N LYS A 24 1.50 -44.06 29.85
CA LYS A 24 2.93 -43.86 29.58
C LYS A 24 3.22 -43.60 28.10
N THR A 25 2.56 -44.31 27.18
CA THR A 25 2.72 -44.07 25.74
C THR A 25 2.21 -42.70 25.33
N LYS A 26 1.05 -42.27 25.85
CA LYS A 26 0.50 -40.94 25.58
C LYS A 26 1.40 -39.83 26.12
N GLU A 27 1.90 -40.00 27.34
CA GLU A 27 2.85 -39.07 27.96
C GLU A 27 4.14 -38.93 27.14
N TRP A 28 4.70 -40.05 26.68
CA TRP A 28 5.87 -40.05 25.82
C TRP A 28 5.64 -39.30 24.49
N LEU A 29 4.48 -39.51 23.85
CA LEU A 29 4.11 -38.81 22.63
C LEU A 29 3.99 -37.30 22.87
N LEU A 30 3.33 -36.89 23.95
CA LEU A 30 3.22 -35.49 24.36
C LEU A 30 4.59 -34.84 24.58
N ILE A 31 5.50 -35.51 25.27
CA ILE A 31 6.86 -35.00 25.51
C ILE A 31 7.63 -34.83 24.20
N ARG A 32 7.48 -35.77 23.26
CA ARG A 32 8.12 -35.67 21.94
C ARG A 32 7.57 -34.48 21.15
N ASP A 33 6.25 -34.37 21.07
CA ASP A 33 5.60 -33.31 20.29
C ASP A 33 5.91 -31.92 20.89
N LEU A 34 5.97 -31.80 22.23
CA LEU A 34 6.42 -30.58 22.91
C LEU A 34 7.88 -30.24 22.60
N ARG A 35 8.77 -31.25 22.55
CA ARG A 35 10.18 -31.04 22.20
C ARG A 35 10.33 -30.56 20.76
N ASP A 36 9.58 -31.13 19.83
CA ASP A 36 9.63 -30.73 18.43
C ASP A 36 9.06 -29.31 18.24
N ALA A 37 7.97 -28.97 18.94
CA ALA A 37 7.44 -27.61 18.97
C ALA A 37 8.46 -26.59 19.50
N LEU A 38 9.20 -26.92 20.57
CA LEU A 38 10.26 -26.05 21.11
C LEU A 38 11.38 -25.81 20.09
N LYS A 39 11.85 -26.85 19.39
CA LYS A 39 12.85 -26.70 18.32
C LYS A 39 12.38 -25.75 17.21
N ILE A 40 11.11 -25.85 16.82
CA ILE A 40 10.51 -24.98 15.81
C ILE A 40 10.49 -23.52 16.31
N ILE A 41 10.14 -23.30 17.57
CA ILE A 41 10.13 -21.95 18.18
C ILE A 41 11.53 -21.33 18.18
N ASP A 42 12.56 -22.09 18.52
CA ASP A 42 13.95 -21.61 18.52
C ASP A 42 14.44 -21.25 17.11
N GLN A 43 14.08 -22.07 16.12
CA GLN A 43 14.37 -21.80 14.72
C GLN A 43 13.71 -20.50 14.25
N LEU A 44 12.41 -20.33 14.52
CA LEU A 44 11.66 -19.12 14.15
C LEU A 44 12.21 -17.87 14.85
N ARG A 45 12.71 -17.98 16.08
CA ARG A 45 13.34 -16.86 16.78
C ARG A 45 14.61 -16.41 16.07
N THR A 46 15.46 -17.37 15.67
CA THR A 46 16.69 -17.10 14.92
C THR A 46 16.40 -16.45 13.56
N GLU A 47 15.42 -16.98 12.83
CA GLU A 47 15.01 -16.41 11.53
C GLU A 47 14.46 -14.98 11.68
N LYS A 48 13.68 -14.72 12.73
CA LYS A 48 13.16 -13.38 13.02
C LYS A 48 14.29 -12.38 13.28
N GLU A 49 15.30 -12.76 14.05
CA GLU A 49 16.46 -11.89 14.34
C GLU A 49 17.24 -11.57 13.06
N SER A 50 17.51 -12.58 12.22
CA SER A 50 18.19 -12.39 10.94
C SER A 50 17.44 -11.46 9.98
N LEU A 51 16.11 -11.61 9.89
CA LEU A 51 15.27 -10.72 9.07
C LEU A 51 15.26 -9.27 9.60
N GLU A 52 15.25 -9.09 10.91
CA GLU A 52 15.31 -7.77 11.54
C GLU A 52 16.65 -7.08 11.26
N GLU A 53 17.76 -7.82 11.31
CA GLU A 53 19.09 -7.31 10.91
C GLU A 53 19.14 -6.91 9.44
N GLN A 54 18.60 -7.73 8.54
CA GLN A 54 18.55 -7.41 7.12
C GLN A 54 17.74 -6.13 6.86
N LYS A 55 16.57 -6.01 7.48
CA LYS A 55 15.73 -4.81 7.40
C LYS A 55 16.47 -3.56 7.89
N ASN A 56 17.18 -3.67 9.02
CA ASN A 56 17.95 -2.56 9.57
C ASN A 56 19.11 -2.14 8.66
N GLU A 57 19.76 -3.11 8.00
CA GLU A 57 20.81 -2.84 7.03
C GLU A 57 20.27 -2.13 5.78
N GLU A 58 19.12 -2.54 5.25
CA GLU A 58 18.47 -1.87 4.12
C GLU A 58 18.04 -0.45 4.48
N ILE A 59 17.48 -0.24 5.67
CA ILE A 59 17.15 1.10 6.19
C ILE A 59 18.42 1.97 6.27
N ARG A 60 19.54 1.41 6.74
CA ARG A 60 20.82 2.13 6.82
C ARG A 60 21.31 2.55 5.43
N LYS A 61 21.23 1.65 4.44
CA LYS A 61 21.60 1.94 3.04
C LYS A 61 20.73 3.05 2.44
N ILE A 62 19.41 2.98 2.61
CA ILE A 62 18.47 3.99 2.09
C ILE A 62 18.73 5.35 2.75
N LYS A 63 18.92 5.38 4.09
CA LYS A 63 19.24 6.61 4.81
C LYS A 63 20.55 7.25 4.30
N ALA A 64 21.58 6.46 4.05
CA ALA A 64 22.84 6.96 3.50
C ALA A 64 22.69 7.52 2.08
N GLN A 65 21.87 6.89 1.23
CA GLN A 65 21.58 7.41 -0.12
C GLN A 65 20.80 8.72 -0.07
N LEU A 66 19.81 8.84 0.82
CA LEU A 66 19.06 10.08 1.01
C LEU A 66 19.96 11.23 1.49
N GLN A 67 20.88 10.97 2.42
CA GLN A 67 21.82 11.98 2.91
C GLN A 67 22.73 12.49 1.79
N LYS A 68 23.27 11.59 0.96
CA LYS A 68 24.09 11.97 -0.22
C LYS A 68 23.32 12.82 -1.23
N ARG A 69 22.03 12.55 -1.46
CA ARG A 69 21.20 13.38 -2.37
C ARG A 69 20.99 14.79 -1.82
N LYS A 70 20.68 14.92 -0.52
CA LYS A 70 20.54 16.23 0.14
C LYS A 70 21.82 17.07 0.05
N GLU A 71 22.99 16.46 0.22
CA GLU A 71 24.27 17.14 0.12
C GLU A 71 24.58 17.60 -1.33
N ALA A 72 24.19 16.81 -2.34
CA ALA A 72 24.34 17.17 -3.75
C ALA A 72 23.39 18.32 -4.19
N GLU A 73 22.17 18.37 -3.68
CA GLU A 73 21.25 19.50 -3.89
C GLU A 73 21.77 20.80 -3.25
N THR A 74 22.46 20.70 -2.11
CA THR A 74 23.03 21.87 -1.42
C THR A 74 24.24 22.46 -2.15
N GLN A 75 24.95 21.66 -2.97
CA GLN A 75 26.08 22.10 -3.79
C GLN A 75 25.68 22.69 -5.16
N PHE A 76 24.44 22.48 -5.62
CA PHE A 76 23.94 23.05 -6.88
C PHE A 76 23.31 24.45 -6.70
N SER A 77 23.02 24.86 -5.47
CA SER A 77 22.41 26.18 -5.18
C SER A 77 23.40 27.36 -5.14
N SER A 78 24.72 27.13 -5.22
CA SER A 78 25.73 28.19 -5.03
C SER A 78 26.52 28.59 -6.28
N LYS A 79 26.10 28.16 -7.48
CA LYS A 79 26.58 28.74 -8.75
C LYS A 79 25.54 29.68 -9.34
N GLU A 80 25.75 30.97 -9.05
CA GLU A 80 25.36 32.16 -9.82
C GLU A 80 24.71 31.87 -11.18
N PHE A 81 23.39 32.01 -11.25
CA PHE A 81 22.71 32.35 -12.49
C PHE A 81 22.63 33.88 -12.58
N LEU A 82 23.44 34.46 -13.47
CA LEU A 82 23.22 35.81 -13.99
C LEU A 82 21.82 35.87 -14.62
N PRO A 83 21.03 36.93 -14.41
CA PRO A 83 19.64 36.98 -14.88
C PRO A 83 19.62 37.13 -16.41
N PRO A 84 19.00 36.20 -17.17
CA PRO A 84 18.55 36.50 -18.52
C PRO A 84 17.26 37.32 -18.44
N GLY A 85 17.12 38.25 -19.38
CA GLY A 85 16.11 39.32 -19.38
C GLY A 85 14.68 38.88 -19.07
N SER A 86 14.01 39.77 -18.33
CA SER A 86 12.56 39.86 -18.09
C SER A 86 11.70 38.66 -18.53
N PRO A 87 11.38 37.74 -17.62
CA PRO A 87 10.25 36.86 -17.78
C PRO A 87 8.98 37.64 -17.44
N GLN A 88 8.02 37.69 -18.36
CA GLN A 88 6.64 37.97 -18.00
C GLN A 88 6.20 36.86 -17.05
N ILE A 89 6.07 37.23 -15.78
CA ILE A 89 5.67 36.33 -14.70
C ILE A 89 4.16 36.06 -14.88
N ALA A 90 3.82 34.95 -15.55
CA ALA A 90 2.57 34.28 -15.28
C ALA A 90 2.75 33.51 -13.95
N LYS A 91 2.34 34.14 -12.83
CA LYS A 91 2.25 33.48 -11.52
C LYS A 91 1.26 32.32 -11.64
N PRO A 92 1.62 31.06 -11.35
CA PRO A 92 0.64 30.07 -10.97
C PRO A 92 0.09 30.50 -9.62
N PHE A 93 -1.06 31.18 -9.64
CA PHE A 93 -1.76 31.59 -8.43
C PHE A 93 -2.55 30.38 -7.91
N MET A 94 -1.96 29.64 -6.97
CA MET A 94 -2.69 28.66 -6.16
C MET A 94 -3.46 29.42 -5.08
N GLU A 95 -4.72 29.77 -5.36
CA GLU A 95 -5.63 30.27 -4.33
C GLU A 95 -6.34 29.08 -3.68
N ALA A 96 -5.92 28.74 -2.46
CA ALA A 96 -6.69 27.88 -1.59
C ALA A 96 -7.84 28.68 -1.00
N GLU A 97 -8.99 28.73 -1.69
CA GLU A 97 -10.22 29.27 -1.12
C GLU A 97 -10.72 28.36 0.00
N VAL A 98 -10.41 28.69 1.25
CA VAL A 98 -11.00 28.08 2.44
C VAL A 98 -12.28 28.83 2.78
N TYR A 99 -13.43 28.28 2.40
CA TYR A 99 -14.74 28.78 2.85
C TYR A 99 -14.94 28.48 4.34
N TYR A 100 -14.78 29.49 5.20
CA TYR A 100 -15.31 29.47 6.55
C TYR A 100 -16.78 29.91 6.53
N SER A 101 -17.71 28.96 6.41
CA SER A 101 -19.11 29.21 6.75
C SER A 101 -19.27 29.10 8.26
N GLY A 102 -19.31 30.26 8.92
CA GLY A 102 -19.59 30.39 10.35
C GLY A 102 -20.98 30.97 10.57
N ASN A 103 -21.93 30.13 10.98
CA ASN A 103 -23.19 30.57 11.56
C ASN A 103 -23.50 29.63 12.74
N SER A 104 -23.50 30.22 13.94
CA SER A 104 -23.75 29.59 15.23
C SER A 104 -25.18 29.04 15.36
N THR A 105 -25.35 27.77 15.75
CA THR A 105 -26.19 27.32 16.90
C THR A 105 -26.09 25.80 17.12
N THR A 106 -25.72 25.42 18.35
CA THR A 106 -26.05 24.19 19.13
C THR A 106 -26.11 22.79 18.46
N THR A 107 -25.06 21.98 18.71
CA THR A 107 -24.94 20.48 18.81
C THR A 107 -25.67 19.56 17.81
N PRO A 108 -25.02 18.52 17.21
CA PRO A 108 -24.13 17.56 17.87
C PRO A 108 -22.73 17.47 17.25
N LYS A 109 -21.74 16.97 18.02
CA LYS A 109 -20.35 16.77 17.57
C LYS A 109 -20.27 15.67 16.52
N VAL A 110 -20.58 16.00 15.28
CA VAL A 110 -20.12 15.26 14.10
C VAL A 110 -18.60 15.48 14.04
N LYS A 111 -17.82 14.40 14.12
CA LYS A 111 -16.38 14.46 13.86
C LYS A 111 -16.22 15.10 12.48
N LYS A 112 -15.68 16.32 12.41
CA LYS A 112 -15.34 16.97 11.14
C LYS A 112 -14.30 16.08 10.46
N VAL A 113 -14.74 15.30 9.47
CA VAL A 113 -13.82 14.65 8.54
C VAL A 113 -13.26 15.80 7.70
N THR A 114 -12.08 16.29 8.08
CA THR A 114 -11.34 17.22 7.24
C THR A 114 -10.95 16.46 5.98
N ASN A 115 -11.36 16.97 4.81
CA ASN A 115 -10.96 16.40 3.54
C ASN A 115 -9.43 16.57 3.42
N GLN A 116 -8.67 15.49 3.58
CA GLN A 116 -7.21 15.48 3.48
C GLN A 116 -6.75 15.35 2.02
N LEU A 117 -7.68 15.30 1.06
CA LEU A 117 -7.36 15.18 -0.35
C LEU A 117 -7.00 16.55 -0.92
N TYR A 118 -5.84 16.64 -1.56
CA TYR A 118 -5.41 17.82 -2.28
C TYR A 118 -6.16 17.91 -3.60
N ASN A 119 -7.00 18.94 -3.75
CA ASN A 119 -7.70 19.25 -4.99
C ASN A 119 -6.92 20.30 -5.78
N ALA A 120 -6.77 20.11 -7.08
CA ALA A 120 -6.14 21.07 -7.98
C ALA A 120 -7.02 21.29 -9.21
N LYS A 121 -7.01 22.50 -9.78
CA LYS A 121 -7.59 22.76 -11.11
C LYS A 121 -6.50 22.58 -12.15
N VAL A 122 -6.76 21.78 -13.17
CA VAL A 122 -5.82 21.51 -14.26
C VAL A 122 -6.48 21.86 -15.57
N GLU A 123 -5.75 22.58 -16.41
CA GLU A 123 -6.12 22.91 -17.78
C GLU A 123 -5.19 22.15 -18.73
N PHE A 124 -5.75 21.62 -19.81
CA PHE A 124 -5.06 20.82 -20.81
C PHE A 124 -5.00 21.60 -22.12
N GLU A 125 -3.77 21.81 -22.58
CA GLU A 125 -3.48 22.32 -23.91
C GLU A 125 -2.83 21.18 -24.72
N ILE A 126 -3.60 20.61 -25.65
CA ILE A 126 -3.15 19.52 -26.53
C ILE A 126 -3.18 20.04 -27.97
N PRO A 127 -2.11 19.84 -28.75
CA PRO A 127 -2.10 20.25 -30.15
C PRO A 127 -3.26 19.61 -30.92
N ASN A 128 -3.97 20.42 -31.72
CA ASN A 128 -5.14 20.01 -32.51
C ASN A 128 -6.36 19.57 -31.69
N CYS A 129 -6.45 19.93 -30.41
CA CYS A 129 -7.65 19.73 -29.59
C CYS A 129 -8.09 21.05 -28.93
N PRO A 130 -9.40 21.25 -28.69
CA PRO A 130 -9.87 22.35 -27.86
C PRO A 130 -9.29 22.28 -26.45
N MET A 131 -8.96 23.43 -25.86
CA MET A 131 -8.52 23.51 -24.48
C MET A 131 -9.66 23.08 -23.55
N PHE A 132 -9.36 22.23 -22.56
CA PHE A 132 -10.33 21.75 -21.58
C PHE A 132 -9.70 21.67 -20.19
N GLY A 133 -10.51 21.78 -19.15
CA GLY A 133 -10.02 21.76 -17.77
C GLY A 133 -10.93 20.98 -16.83
N THR A 134 -10.34 20.46 -15.75
CA THR A 134 -11.08 19.75 -14.71
C THR A 134 -10.45 19.95 -13.34
N THR A 135 -11.23 19.71 -12.29
CA THR A 135 -10.68 19.61 -10.93
C THR A 135 -10.22 18.17 -10.70
N VAL A 136 -8.97 18.01 -10.28
CA VAL A 136 -8.33 16.71 -10.03
C VAL A 136 -8.02 16.54 -8.54
N VAL A 137 -7.92 15.28 -8.14
CA VAL A 137 -7.41 14.89 -6.83
C VAL A 137 -5.99 14.38 -7.01
N ILE A 138 -5.06 14.86 -6.19
CA ILE A 138 -3.68 14.37 -6.18
C ILE A 138 -3.63 13.13 -5.29
N ASP A 139 -3.46 11.96 -5.92
CA ASP A 139 -3.38 10.66 -5.26
C ASP A 139 -2.02 10.01 -5.53
N THR A 140 -1.15 9.98 -4.52
CA THR A 140 0.17 9.33 -4.61
C THR A 140 0.09 7.80 -4.54
N GLY A 141 -1.08 7.25 -4.23
CA GLY A 141 -1.33 5.81 -4.21
C GLY A 141 -1.76 5.23 -5.56
N ALA A 142 -2.12 6.07 -6.53
CA ALA A 142 -2.56 5.65 -7.84
C ALA A 142 -1.37 5.40 -8.77
N SER A 143 -1.28 4.19 -9.36
CA SER A 143 -0.26 3.87 -10.37
C SER A 143 -0.54 4.49 -11.75
N THR A 144 -1.80 4.90 -11.99
CA THR A 144 -2.26 5.50 -13.25
C THR A 144 -3.16 6.68 -12.96
N CYS A 145 -3.03 7.76 -13.75
CA CYS A 145 -3.98 8.87 -13.70
C CYS A 145 -5.32 8.45 -14.32
N CYS A 146 -6.42 8.92 -13.76
CA CYS A 146 -7.78 8.64 -14.24
C CYS A 146 -8.53 9.97 -14.44
N ILE A 147 -9.31 10.06 -15.50
CA ILE A 147 -10.14 11.24 -15.81
C ILE A 147 -11.51 10.80 -16.30
N ASN A 148 -12.54 11.57 -15.97
CA ASN A 148 -13.90 11.30 -16.41
C ASN A 148 -14.05 11.57 -17.91
N LYS A 149 -14.45 10.55 -18.68
CA LYS A 149 -14.71 10.62 -20.12
C LYS A 149 -15.56 11.83 -20.52
N LYS A 150 -16.58 12.18 -19.73
CA LYS A 150 -17.52 13.26 -20.06
C LYS A 150 -16.88 14.64 -20.19
N VAL A 151 -15.68 14.83 -19.62
CA VAL A 151 -14.97 16.11 -19.61
C VAL A 151 -13.98 16.21 -20.79
N ILE A 152 -13.84 15.13 -21.57
CA ILE A 152 -12.79 14.97 -22.56
C ILE A 152 -13.39 15.18 -23.95
N PRO A 153 -12.84 16.08 -24.77
CA PRO A 153 -13.27 16.25 -26.14
C PRO A 153 -12.93 15.00 -26.97
N GLU A 154 -13.78 14.65 -27.95
CA GLU A 154 -13.61 13.44 -28.78
C GLU A 154 -12.26 13.45 -29.52
N GLU A 155 -11.78 14.64 -29.91
CA GLU A 155 -10.50 14.84 -30.59
C GLU A 155 -9.28 14.48 -29.73
N ALA A 156 -9.42 14.48 -28.40
CA ALA A 156 -8.35 14.14 -27.46
C ALA A 156 -8.35 12.64 -27.07
N MET A 157 -9.30 11.86 -27.59
CA MET A 157 -9.44 10.44 -27.30
C MET A 157 -8.63 9.58 -28.28
N GLU A 158 -7.81 8.67 -27.77
CA GLU A 158 -7.08 7.69 -28.59
C GLU A 158 -7.50 6.25 -28.25
N PRO A 159 -7.56 5.36 -29.26
CA PRO A 159 -7.90 3.97 -29.03
C PRO A 159 -6.84 3.27 -28.18
N LEU A 160 -7.30 2.32 -27.36
CA LEU A 160 -6.41 1.56 -26.49
C LEU A 160 -5.65 0.50 -27.31
N ASN A 161 -4.32 0.57 -27.32
CA ASN A 161 -3.48 -0.36 -28.08
C ASN A 161 -3.33 -1.74 -27.42
N HIS A 162 -3.83 -1.94 -26.20
CA HIS A 162 -3.63 -3.16 -25.42
C HIS A 162 -4.90 -3.58 -24.68
N TYR A 163 -5.18 -4.87 -24.62
CA TYR A 163 -6.28 -5.39 -23.83
C TYR A 163 -5.89 -5.46 -22.35
N VAL A 164 -6.52 -4.63 -21.52
CA VAL A 164 -6.35 -4.66 -20.06
C VAL A 164 -7.48 -5.48 -19.44
N PHE A 165 -7.11 -6.43 -18.58
CA PHE A 165 -8.06 -7.21 -17.79
C PHE A 165 -7.84 -6.95 -16.30
N PHE A 166 -8.92 -6.63 -15.60
CA PHE A 166 -8.96 -6.51 -14.16
C PHE A 166 -9.53 -7.80 -13.56
N ASN A 167 -8.69 -8.54 -12.83
CA ASN A 167 -9.10 -9.74 -12.12
C ASN A 167 -9.33 -9.40 -10.64
N GLY A 168 -10.57 -9.47 -10.19
CA GLY A 168 -10.95 -9.51 -8.78
C GLY A 168 -11.08 -10.96 -8.29
N LEU A 169 -11.28 -11.13 -6.98
CA LEU A 169 -11.39 -12.43 -6.31
C LEU A 169 -12.36 -13.42 -7.01
N ASN A 170 -13.48 -12.91 -7.55
CA ASN A 170 -14.52 -13.72 -8.21
C ASN A 170 -14.97 -13.15 -9.56
N SER A 171 -14.23 -12.20 -10.14
CA SER A 171 -14.68 -11.50 -11.35
C SER A 171 -13.52 -11.13 -12.25
N ARG A 172 -13.70 -11.28 -13.56
CA ARG A 172 -12.79 -10.74 -14.56
C ARG A 172 -13.54 -9.69 -15.38
N GLN A 173 -13.07 -8.45 -15.32
CA GLN A 173 -13.59 -7.36 -16.12
C GLN A 173 -12.55 -7.01 -17.18
N GLN A 174 -12.96 -6.94 -18.43
CA GLN A 174 -12.13 -6.37 -19.47
C GLN A 174 -12.33 -4.85 -19.45
N ALA A 175 -11.24 -4.09 -19.53
CA ALA A 175 -11.32 -2.66 -19.78
C ALA A 175 -11.90 -2.47 -21.19
N THR A 176 -13.17 -2.08 -21.28
CA THR A 176 -13.87 -1.85 -22.55
C THR A 176 -13.78 -0.40 -23.02
N SER A 177 -13.22 0.50 -22.22
CA SER A 177 -13.03 1.89 -22.61
C SER A 177 -11.80 2.02 -23.51
N ASN A 178 -12.03 2.14 -24.81
CA ASN A 178 -11.08 2.50 -25.87
C ASN A 178 -10.48 3.92 -25.71
N GLU A 179 -10.03 4.31 -24.51
CA GLU A 179 -9.94 5.73 -24.17
C GLU A 179 -8.68 6.03 -23.37
N ALA A 180 -7.52 5.83 -24.01
CA ALA A 180 -6.31 6.45 -23.54
C ALA A 180 -6.35 7.91 -24.00
N VAL A 181 -6.34 8.85 -23.06
CA VAL A 181 -6.40 10.27 -23.38
C VAL A 181 -4.97 10.73 -23.58
N ARG A 182 -4.69 11.41 -24.70
CA ARG A 182 -3.36 11.99 -24.95
C ARG A 182 -2.88 12.87 -23.79
N ALA A 183 -3.82 13.53 -23.12
CA ALA A 183 -3.63 14.30 -21.89
C ALA A 183 -3.08 13.48 -20.70
N MET A 184 -3.51 12.22 -20.54
CA MET A 184 -3.08 11.36 -19.43
C MET A 184 -1.61 10.95 -19.58
N ARG A 185 -1.14 10.75 -20.82
CA ARG A 185 0.29 10.51 -21.11
C ARG A 185 1.14 11.73 -20.73
N ASN A 186 0.73 12.92 -21.17
CA ASN A 186 1.42 14.16 -20.82
C ASN A 186 1.41 14.42 -19.31
N LEU A 187 0.30 14.14 -18.62
CA LEU A 187 0.21 14.23 -17.15
C LEU A 187 1.17 13.27 -16.45
N GLN A 188 1.21 12.00 -16.89
CA GLN A 188 2.13 11.01 -16.32
C GLN A 188 3.59 11.44 -16.52
N GLU A 189 3.95 11.94 -17.71
CA GLU A 189 5.29 12.46 -17.98
C GLU A 189 5.62 13.68 -17.11
N ILE A 190 4.69 14.65 -16.98
CA ILE A 190 4.88 15.84 -16.14
C ILE A 190 5.02 15.47 -14.66
N ILE A 191 4.22 14.52 -14.16
CA ILE A 191 4.30 14.04 -12.77
C ILE A 191 5.60 13.25 -12.54
N GLN A 192 5.99 12.38 -13.48
CA GLN A 192 7.24 11.62 -13.38
C GLN A 192 8.48 12.52 -13.44
N CYS A 193 8.49 13.55 -14.29
CA CYS A 193 9.57 14.53 -14.35
C CYS A 193 9.67 15.38 -13.07
N LYS A 194 8.55 15.68 -12.40
CA LYS A 194 8.56 16.41 -11.11
C LYS A 194 8.91 15.54 -9.91
N ALA A 195 8.78 14.22 -9.99
CA ALA A 195 9.18 13.28 -8.94
C ALA A 195 10.68 12.90 -8.99
N GLN A 196 11.41 13.35 -10.03
CA GLN A 196 12.86 13.14 -10.20
C GLN A 196 13.72 14.36 -9.82
N ILE A 197 13.12 15.40 -9.25
CA ILE A 197 13.80 16.55 -8.64
C ILE A 197 13.74 16.39 -7.13
#